data_AF-A0A4U3IK83-F1
#
_entry.id   AF-A0A4U3IK83-F1
#
_cell.length_a   1.000
_cell.length_b   1.000
_cell.length_c   1.000
_cell.angle_alpha   90.00
_cell.angle_beta   90.00
_cell.angle_gamma   90.00
#
_symmetry.space_group_name_H-M   'P 1'
#
loop_
_entity.id
_entity.type
_entity.pdbx_description
1 polymer ?
#
loop_
_entity_poly.entity_id
_entity_poly.type
_entity_poly.pdbx_seq_one_letter_code
_entity_poly.pdbx_strand_id
1 'polypeptide(L)'
;MKRQILLDDLVSGRTAHQQLCAGITLRSCDAGARKGVALHIENKALQSGQLERVLERRFEQALAFDGCYIYLDKQGALVIWHALPAQPQVLDTILSRMLSLANLHALDLSVTR
;
A
#
# COMPACT_ATOMS: atom_id res chain seq x y z
N MET A 1 6.54 -11.56 -11.79
CA MET A 1 5.48 -12.57 -11.66
C MET A 1 4.55 -12.34 -10.46
N LYS A 2 5.06 -12.22 -9.22
CA LYS A 2 4.22 -12.03 -8.01
C LYS A 2 3.31 -10.79 -8.05
N ARG A 3 3.82 -9.67 -8.58
CA ARG A 3 3.07 -8.42 -8.72
C ARG A 3 1.85 -8.55 -9.64
N GLN A 4 1.99 -9.23 -10.79
CA GLN A 4 0.88 -9.40 -11.73
C GLN A 4 -0.27 -10.21 -11.11
N ILE A 5 0.06 -11.28 -10.37
CA ILE A 5 -0.94 -12.09 -9.67
C ILE A 5 -1.73 -11.24 -8.66
N LEU A 6 -1.04 -10.39 -7.88
CA LEU A 6 -1.70 -9.46 -6.96
C LEU A 6 -2.66 -8.52 -7.72
N LEU A 7 -2.21 -7.94 -8.84
CA LEU A 7 -3.04 -7.04 -9.65
C LEU A 7 -4.28 -7.76 -10.19
N ASP A 8 -4.11 -8.96 -10.76
CA ASP A 8 -5.20 -9.76 -11.30
C ASP A 8 -6.22 -10.14 -10.22
N ASP A 9 -5.76 -10.49 -9.02
CA ASP A 9 -6.61 -10.79 -7.86
C ASP A 9 -7.41 -9.57 -7.40
N LEU A 10 -6.77 -8.40 -7.28
CA LEU A 10 -7.42 -7.16 -6.90
C LEU A 10 -8.48 -6.74 -7.92
N VAL A 11 -8.17 -6.85 -9.22
CA VAL A 11 -9.11 -6.52 -10.32
C VAL A 11 -10.29 -7.49 -10.35
N SER A 12 -10.04 -8.77 -10.08
CA SER A 12 -11.08 -9.81 -10.05
C SER A 12 -11.92 -9.79 -8.76
N GLY A 13 -11.61 -8.90 -7.81
CA GLY A 13 -12.25 -8.85 -6.50
C GLY A 13 -11.97 -10.06 -5.62
N ARG A 14 -10.94 -10.85 -5.95
CA ARG A 14 -10.49 -11.97 -5.11
C ARG A 14 -9.69 -11.43 -3.93
N THR A 15 -9.62 -12.24 -2.88
CA THR A 15 -8.71 -11.96 -1.76
C THR A 15 -7.27 -11.98 -2.29
N ALA A 16 -6.63 -10.81 -2.26
CA ALA A 16 -5.28 -10.63 -2.74
C ALA A 16 -4.34 -10.49 -1.55
N HIS A 17 -3.21 -11.20 -1.57
CA HIS A 17 -2.19 -11.11 -0.52
C HIS A 17 -0.80 -11.35 -1.10
N GLN A 18 0.09 -10.39 -0.90
CA GLN A 18 1.48 -10.50 -1.32
C GLN A 18 2.39 -10.01 -0.19
N GLN A 19 3.21 -10.92 0.34
CA GLN A 19 4.30 -10.56 1.23
C GLN A 19 5.46 -9.98 0.42
N LEU A 20 5.91 -8.77 0.80
CA LEU A 20 7.06 -8.09 0.19
C LEU A 20 8.36 -8.47 0.92
N CYS A 21 8.32 -8.42 2.25
CA CYS A 21 9.38 -8.93 3.13
C CYS A 21 8.79 -9.31 4.50
N ALA A 22 9.63 -9.65 5.48
CA ALA A 22 9.18 -9.95 6.83
C ALA A 22 8.40 -8.77 7.42
N GLY A 23 7.13 -8.98 7.78
CA GLY A 23 6.25 -7.99 8.40
C GLY A 23 5.72 -6.88 7.47
N ILE A 24 5.97 -6.93 6.16
CA ILE A 24 5.45 -5.96 5.19
C ILE A 24 4.68 -6.69 4.08
N THR A 25 3.41 -6.34 3.92
CA THR A 25 2.50 -7.01 2.97
C THR A 25 1.63 -6.02 2.19
N LEU A 26 1.29 -6.38 0.97
CA LEU A 26 0.17 -5.80 0.22
C LEU A 26 -1.01 -6.76 0.30
N ARG A 27 -2.21 -6.25 0.59
CA ARG A 27 -3.41 -7.09 0.71
C ARG A 27 -4.68 -6.36 0.28
N SER A 28 -5.65 -7.11 -0.24
CA SER A 28 -7.02 -6.62 -0.40
C SER A 28 -7.59 -6.23 0.97
N CYS A 29 -8.20 -5.05 1.06
CA CYS A 29 -8.78 -4.52 2.28
C CYS A 29 -9.96 -3.62 1.94
N ASP A 30 -11.16 -4.02 2.36
CA ASP A 30 -12.38 -3.26 2.13
C ASP A 30 -12.61 -2.25 3.26
N ALA A 31 -13.04 -1.04 2.89
CA ALA A 31 -13.46 0.01 3.81
C ALA A 31 -14.96 0.25 3.63
N GLY A 32 -15.78 -0.47 4.39
CA GLY A 32 -17.22 -0.52 4.19
C GLY A 32 -17.56 -1.10 2.81
N ALA A 33 -18.32 -0.37 2.00
CA ALA A 33 -18.66 -0.76 0.64
C ALA A 33 -17.52 -0.53 -0.39
N ARG A 34 -16.42 0.14 0.00
CA ARG A 34 -15.33 0.47 -0.92
C ARG A 34 -14.29 -0.64 -0.93
N LYS A 35 -14.07 -1.24 -2.10
CA LYS A 35 -12.94 -2.15 -2.34
C LYS A 35 -11.64 -1.36 -2.32
N GLY A 36 -10.60 -1.95 -1.74
CA GLY A 36 -9.31 -1.29 -1.61
C GLY A 36 -8.14 -2.24 -1.46
N VAL A 37 -6.96 -1.64 -1.42
CA VAL A 37 -5.70 -2.31 -1.16
C VAL A 37 -5.00 -1.60 0.00
N ALA A 38 -4.36 -2.40 0.85
CA ALA A 38 -3.59 -1.94 1.99
C ALA A 38 -2.13 -2.38 1.85
N LEU A 39 -1.22 -1.43 2.04
CA LEU A 39 0.15 -1.70 2.46
C LEU A 39 0.14 -1.77 3.99
N HIS A 40 0.44 -2.95 4.51
CA HIS A 40 0.43 -3.24 5.94
C HIS A 40 1.85 -3.49 6.41
N ILE A 41 2.30 -2.67 7.36
CA ILE A 41 3.62 -2.75 7.99
C ILE A 41 3.36 -3.12 9.44
N GLU A 42 3.58 -4.39 9.79
CA GLU A 42 3.43 -4.87 11.15
C GLU A 42 4.25 -4.04 12.13
N ASN A 43 3.76 -3.86 13.36
CA ASN A 43 4.46 -3.10 14.41
C ASN A 43 5.94 -3.53 14.56
N LYS A 44 6.23 -4.84 14.46
CA LYS A 44 7.60 -5.37 14.56
C LYS A 44 8.51 -5.01 13.37
N ALA A 45 7.95 -4.62 12.24
CA ALA A 45 8.65 -4.18 11.03
C ALA A 45 8.60 -2.65 10.85
N LEU A 46 7.86 -1.95 11.72
CA LEU A 46 7.74 -0.50 11.71
C LEU A 46 9.05 0.13 12.18
N GLN A 47 9.65 0.96 11.34
CA GLN A 47 10.87 1.67 11.70
C GLN A 47 10.55 2.84 12.64
N SER A 48 11.48 3.18 13.54
CA SER A 48 11.36 4.37 14.38
C SER A 48 11.13 5.63 13.54
N GLY A 49 10.15 6.45 13.93
CA GLY A 49 9.78 7.66 13.20
C GLY A 49 9.08 7.43 11.85
N GLN A 50 8.72 6.20 11.48
CA GLN A 50 8.17 5.91 10.14
C GLN A 50 6.75 6.45 9.98
N LEU A 51 5.94 6.43 11.04
CA LEU A 51 4.59 6.99 11.01
C LEU A 51 4.66 8.50 10.76
N GLU A 52 5.50 9.21 11.51
CA GLU A 52 5.72 10.65 11.43
C GLU A 52 6.16 11.04 10.01
N ARG A 53 7.20 10.37 9.48
CA ARG A 53 7.68 10.60 8.11
C ARG A 53 6.63 10.35 7.05
N VAL A 54 5.77 9.34 7.22
CA VAL A 54 4.67 9.04 6.29
C VAL A 54 3.60 10.13 6.34
N LEU A 55 3.26 10.62 7.52
CA LEU A 55 2.30 11.71 7.71
C LEU A 55 2.84 13.04 7.15
N GLU A 56 4.09 13.39 7.45
CA GLU A 56 4.78 14.58 6.92
C GLU A 56 4.78 14.57 5.40
N ARG A 57 5.22 13.48 4.76
CA ARG A 57 5.26 13.38 3.30
C ARG A 57 3.87 13.44 2.67
N ARG A 58 2.86 12.81 3.29
CA ARG A 58 1.48 12.90 2.81
C ARG A 58 0.93 14.32 2.90
N PHE A 59 1.35 15.07 3.92
CA PHE A 59 0.97 16.46 4.10
C PHE A 59 1.67 17.38 3.08
N GLU A 60 3.00 17.29 2.99
CA GLU A 60 3.83 18.10 2.09
C GLU A 60 3.51 17.86 0.61
N GLN A 61 3.22 16.61 0.23
CA GLN A 61 2.98 16.21 -1.14
C GLN A 61 1.54 15.71 -1.31
N ALA A 62 0.57 16.50 -0.85
CA ALA A 62 -0.83 16.11 -0.78
C ALA A 62 -1.42 15.66 -2.12
N LEU A 63 -1.05 16.31 -3.23
CA LEU A 63 -1.48 15.93 -4.57
C LEU A 63 -0.86 14.61 -5.05
N ALA A 64 0.44 14.43 -4.79
CA ALA A 64 1.14 13.22 -5.20
C ALA A 64 0.53 11.99 -4.54
N PHE A 65 0.21 12.09 -3.24
CA PHE A 65 -0.32 11.00 -2.43
C PHE A 65 -1.84 11.07 -2.20
N ASP A 66 -2.56 11.76 -3.09
CA ASP A 66 -4.01 11.81 -2.99
C ASP A 66 -4.65 10.41 -3.05
N GLY A 67 -5.70 10.22 -2.25
CA GLY A 67 -6.37 8.94 -2.06
C GLY A 67 -5.69 7.96 -1.10
N CYS A 68 -4.44 8.21 -0.65
CA CYS A 68 -3.81 7.40 0.41
C CYS A 68 -4.32 7.83 1.79
N TYR A 69 -4.90 6.88 2.52
CA TYR A 69 -5.32 7.02 3.91
C TYR A 69 -4.33 6.30 4.82
N ILE A 70 -3.85 6.97 5.86
CA ILE A 70 -2.84 6.46 6.78
C ILE A 70 -3.45 6.30 8.16
N TYR A 71 -3.29 5.14 8.77
CA TYR A 71 -3.75 4.88 10.13
C TYR A 71 -2.94 3.77 10.80
N LEU A 72 -3.06 3.68 12.12
CA LEU A 72 -2.63 2.52 12.89
C LEU A 72 -3.82 1.59 13.10
N ASP A 73 -3.62 0.28 12.88
CA ASP A 73 -4.62 -0.71 13.26
C ASP A 73 -4.58 -1.03 14.76
N LYS A 74 -5.46 -1.94 15.21
CA LYS A 74 -5.56 -2.36 16.62
C LYS A 74 -4.30 -3.06 17.15
N GLN A 75 -3.42 -3.52 16.26
CA GLN A 75 -2.15 -4.16 16.60
C GLN A 75 -0.97 -3.16 16.55
N GLY A 76 -1.24 -1.88 16.26
CA GLY A 76 -0.22 -0.86 16.07
C GLY A 76 0.54 -1.00 14.76
N ALA A 77 0.02 -1.76 13.79
CA ALA A 77 0.63 -1.81 12.46
C ALA A 77 0.30 -0.52 11.69
N LEU A 78 1.27 0.01 10.96
CA LEU A 78 1.06 1.11 10.04
C LEU A 78 0.38 0.61 8.78
N VAL A 79 -0.78 1.19 8.48
CA VAL A 79 -1.56 0.86 7.29
C VAL A 79 -1.65 2.09 6.39
N ILE A 80 -1.25 1.91 5.13
CA ILE A 80 -1.57 2.83 4.05
C ILE A 80 -2.62 2.15 3.19
N TRP A 81 -3.82 2.72 3.13
CA TRP A 81 -4.94 2.22 2.35
C TRP A 81 -5.22 3.11 1.15
N HIS A 82 -5.61 2.51 0.04
CA HIS A 82 -6.11 3.21 -1.14
C HIS A 82 -7.30 2.46 -1.73
N ALA A 83 -8.33 3.19 -2.17
CA ALA A 83 -9.47 2.62 -2.88
C ALA A 83 -9.02 2.00 -4.20
N LEU A 84 -9.63 0.91 -4.65
CA LEU A 84 -9.32 0.41 -6.00
C LEU A 84 -9.77 1.45 -7.05
N PRO A 85 -8.91 1.78 -8.03
CA PRO A 85 -9.27 2.73 -9.07
C PRO A 85 -10.34 2.12 -9.98
N ALA A 86 -11.20 2.97 -10.56
CA ALA A 86 -12.12 2.55 -11.62
C ALA A 86 -11.39 2.06 -12.89
N GLN A 87 -10.15 2.52 -13.06
CA GLN A 87 -9.26 2.19 -14.17
C GLN A 87 -8.15 1.24 -13.68
N PRO A 88 -8.25 -0.08 -13.93
CA PRO A 88 -7.27 -1.06 -13.46
C PRO A 88 -5.82 -0.75 -13.84
N GLN A 89 -5.60 -0.09 -14.98
CA GLN A 89 -4.27 0.24 -15.50
C GLN A 89 -3.44 1.15 -14.57
N VAL A 90 -4.07 1.93 -13.68
CA VAL A 90 -3.33 2.80 -12.75
C VAL A 90 -3.01 2.12 -11.41
N LEU A 91 -3.49 0.89 -11.19
CA LEU A 91 -3.32 0.19 -9.92
C LEU A 91 -1.84 -0.07 -9.61
N ASP A 92 -1.04 -0.43 -10.61
CA ASP A 92 0.39 -0.66 -10.41
C ASP A 92 1.10 0.62 -9.94
N THR A 93 0.80 1.76 -10.58
CA THR A 93 1.30 3.08 -10.18
C THR A 93 0.86 3.47 -8.76
N ILE A 94 -0.39 3.17 -8.39
CA ILE A 94 -0.90 3.41 -7.03
C ILE A 94 -0.07 2.62 -6.00
N LEU A 95 0.21 1.36 -6.28
CA LEU A 95 0.98 0.51 -5.37
C LEU A 95 2.44 0.97 -5.24
N SER A 96 3.09 1.34 -6.35
CA SER A 96 4.42 1.96 -6.36
C SER A 96 4.45 3.24 -5.53
N ARG A 97 3.41 4.07 -5.68
CA ARG A 97 3.23 5.29 -4.90
C ARG A 97 3.04 5.02 -3.41
N MET A 98 2.26 4.01 -3.02
CA MET A 98 2.08 3.62 -1.61
C MET A 98 3.42 3.19 -0.99
N LEU A 99 4.23 2.42 -1.73
CA LEU A 99 5.57 2.05 -1.29
C LEU A 99 6.48 3.27 -1.19
N SER A 100 6.46 4.16 -2.17
CA SER A 100 7.21 5.41 -2.12
C SER A 100 6.84 6.23 -0.89
N LEU A 101 5.55 6.38 -0.57
CA LEU A 101 5.07 7.12 0.62
C LEU A 101 5.68 6.56 1.91
N ALA A 102 5.72 5.24 2.06
CA ALA A 102 6.32 4.53 3.19
C ALA A 102 7.85 4.51 3.21
N ASN A 103 8.51 5.12 2.21
CA ASN A 103 9.95 5.01 1.93
C ASN A 103 10.43 3.56 1.69
N LEU A 104 9.58 2.77 1.04
CA LEU A 104 9.78 1.35 0.73
C LEU A 104 9.91 1.09 -0.78
N HIS A 105 10.31 2.10 -1.56
CA HIS A 105 10.45 2.00 -3.02
C HIS A 105 11.45 0.90 -3.45
N ALA A 106 12.42 0.53 -2.61
CA ALA A 106 13.32 -0.59 -2.86
C ALA A 106 12.60 -1.96 -2.90
N LEU A 107 11.40 -2.06 -2.30
CA LEU A 107 10.54 -3.25 -2.39
C LEU A 107 9.65 -3.24 -3.64
N ASP A 108 9.74 -2.19 -4.45
CA ASP A 108 8.98 -2.06 -5.67
C ASP A 108 9.65 -2.83 -6.81
N LEU A 109 9.26 -4.10 -6.94
CA LEU A 109 9.77 -5.02 -7.96
C LEU A 109 9.27 -4.70 -9.38
N SER A 110 8.60 -3.56 -9.58
CA SER A 110 8.21 -3.02 -10.89
C SER A 110 9.37 -2.31 -11.62
N VAL A 111 10.45 -1.93 -10.89
CA VAL A 111 11.55 -1.12 -11.43
C VAL A 111 12.66 -1.96 -12.10
N THR A 112 12.62 -3.29 -12.02
CA THR A 112 13.57 -4.15 -12.75
C THR A 112 13.00 -4.52 -14.12
N ARG A 113 13.12 -3.62 -15.09
CA ARG A 113 13.00 -3.95 -16.51
C ARG A 113 14.08 -3.25 -17.32
#